data_AF-A0A940JU01-F1
#
_entry.id   AF-A0A940JU01-F1
#
_cell.length_a   1.000
_cell.length_b   1.000
_cell.length_c   1.000
_cell.angle_alpha   90.00
_cell.angle_beta   90.00
_cell.angle_gamma   90.00
#
_symmetry.space_group_name_H-M   'P 1'
#
loop_
_entity.id
_entity.type
_entity.pdbx_description
1 polymer ?
#
loop_
_entity_poly.entity_id
_entity_poly.type
_entity_poly.pdbx_seq_one_letter_code
_entity_poly.pdbx_strand_id
1 'polypeptide(L)' 'MSPEDAHARNRFLIIGIMRLLGVVVTGAGVLIVRGVLPGYAWAGVVVILIGLLDVFVIPQMLARKWRTPPADR' A
#
# COMPACT_ATOMS: atom_id res chain seq x y z
N MET A 1 7.08 -20.16 -18.87
CA MET A 1 6.43 -18.94 -18.34
C MET A 1 6.70 -17.82 -19.32
N SER A 2 5.66 -17.18 -19.86
CA SER A 2 5.89 -16.10 -20.83
C SER A 2 6.46 -14.86 -20.12
N PRO A 3 7.16 -13.96 -20.83
CA PRO A 3 7.57 -12.68 -20.27
C PRO A 3 6.39 -11.87 -19.71
N GLU A 4 5.21 -11.96 -20.34
CA GLU A 4 3.99 -11.28 -19.89
C GLU A 4 3.48 -11.82 -18.55
N ASP A 5 3.51 -13.15 -18.36
CA ASP A 5 3.13 -13.79 -17.10
C ASP A 5 4.05 -13.33 -15.96
N ALA A 6 5.35 -13.17 -16.24
CA ALA A 6 6.32 -12.70 -15.25
C ALA A 6 6.05 -11.25 -14.85
N HIS A 7 5.71 -10.38 -15.81
CA HIS A 7 5.33 -8.99 -15.52
C HIS A 7 4.02 -8.91 -14.72
N ALA A 8 3.00 -9.69 -15.07
CA ALA A 8 1.75 -9.75 -14.33
C ALA A 8 1.96 -10.20 -12.87
N ARG A 9 2.76 -11.26 -12.67
CA ARG A 9 3.14 -11.73 -11.33
C ARG A 9 3.87 -10.67 -10.53
N ASN A 10 4.85 -9.99 -11.12
CA ASN A 10 5.61 -8.96 -10.41
C ASN A 10 4.72 -7.78 -9.98
N ARG A 11 3.80 -7.33 -10.84
CA ARG A 11 2.82 -6.28 -10.49
C ARG A 11 1.95 -6.70 -9.31
N PHE A 12 1.43 -7.93 -9.34
CA PHE A 12 0.63 -8.48 -8.25
C PHE A 12 1.42 -8.51 -6.93
N LEU A 13 2.66 -9.00 -6.97
CA LEU A 13 3.54 -9.06 -5.80
C LEU A 13 3.83 -7.66 -5.24
N ILE A 14 4.15 -6.69 -6.08
CA ILE A 14 4.43 -5.31 -5.65
C ILE A 14 3.19 -4.70 -4.98
N ILE A 15 2.01 -4.87 -5.56
CA ILE A 15 0.74 -4.40 -4.96
C ILE A 15 0.49 -5.08 -3.61
N GLY A 16 0.73 -6.38 -3.51
CA GLY A 16 0.59 -7.13 -2.26
C GLY A 16 1.54 -6.63 -1.17
N ILE A 17 2.83 -6.46 -1.50
CA ILE A 17 3.85 -5.95 -0.58
C ILE A 17 3.48 -4.54 -0.10
N MET A 18 3.05 -3.65 -1.01
CA MET A 18 2.66 -2.28 -0.66
C MET A 18 1.52 -2.26 0.37
N ARG A 19 0.52 -3.15 0.20
CA ARG A 19 -0.57 -3.29 1.17
C ARG A 19 -0.07 -3.77 2.53
N LEU A 20 0.81 -4.77 2.55
CA LEU A 20 1.36 -5.28 3.81
C LEU A 20 2.17 -4.21 4.54
N LEU A 21 2.98 -3.44 3.83
CA LEU A 21 3.72 -2.31 4.39
C LEU A 21 2.78 -1.25 4.95
N GLY A 22 1.71 -0.88 4.22
CA GLY A 22 0.70 0.05 4.72
C GLY A 22 0.02 -0.43 6.00
N VAL A 23 -0.26 -1.73 6.13
CA VAL A 23 -0.82 -2.33 7.35
C VAL A 23 0.16 -2.21 8.51
N VAL A 24 1.45 -2.49 8.29
CA VAL A 24 2.50 -2.34 9.31
C VAL A 24 2.63 -0.88 9.76
N VAL A 25 2.64 0.07 8.83
CA VAL A 25 2.68 1.51 9.13
C VAL A 25 1.45 1.94 9.93
N THR A 26 0.26 1.48 9.51
CA THR A 26 -1.00 1.74 10.24
C THR A 26 -0.91 1.21 11.67
N GLY A 27 -0.42 -0.02 11.84
CA GLY A 27 -0.21 -0.65 13.15
C GLY A 27 0.77 0.14 14.03
N ALA A 28 1.88 0.60 13.46
CA ALA A 28 2.83 1.45 14.18
C ALA A 28 2.18 2.75 14.69
N GLY A 29 1.35 3.40 13.87
CA GLY A 29 0.58 4.57 14.29
C GLY A 29 -0.40 4.28 15.43
N VAL A 30 -1.08 3.13 15.40
CA VAL A 30 -1.95 2.68 16.51
C VAL A 30 -1.13 2.48 17.80
N LEU A 31 0.05 1.88 17.70
CA LEU A 31 0.92 1.68 18.85
C LEU A 31 1.43 3.01 19.44
N ILE A 32 1.67 4.04 18.60
CA ILE A 32 2.00 5.40 19.06
C ILE A 32 0.82 6.01 19.81
N VAL A 33 -0.40 5.95 19.25
CA VAL A 33 -1.61 6.49 19.90
C VAL A 33 -1.88 5.80 21.24
N ARG A 34 -1.58 4.51 21.35
CA ARG A 34 -1.73 3.72 22.58
C ARG A 34 -0.58 3.93 23.58
N GLY A 35 0.45 4.70 23.23
CA GLY A 35 1.62 4.93 24.08
C GLY A 35 2.54 3.71 24.22
N VAL A 36 2.40 2.70 23.36
CA VAL A 36 3.30 1.54 23.31
C VAL A 36 4.61 1.91 22.62
N LEU A 37 4.53 2.72 21.57
CA LEU A 37 5.68 3.36 20.93
C LEU A 37 5.78 4.83 21.36
N PRO A 38 6.99 5.38 21.52
CA PRO A 38 7.17 6.79 21.87
C PRO A 38 6.66 7.69 20.73
N GLY A 39 5.95 8.75 21.09
CA GLY A 39 5.49 9.76 20.12
C GLY A 39 4.29 10.55 20.63
N TYR A 40 3.96 11.62 19.92
CA TYR A 40 2.74 12.37 20.18
C TYR A 40 1.53 11.66 19.59
N ALA A 41 0.41 11.62 20.32
CA ALA A 41 -0.81 10.96 19.85
C ALA A 41 -1.30 11.49 18.50
N TRP A 42 -1.24 12.80 18.28
CA TRP A 42 -1.63 13.41 17.00
C TRP A 42 -0.73 12.95 15.84
N ALA A 43 0.57 12.73 16.09
CA ALA A 43 1.49 12.20 15.09
C ALA A 43 1.16 10.74 14.78
N GLY A 44 0.80 9.94 15.78
CA GLY A 44 0.30 8.58 15.59
C GLY A 44 -0.95 8.52 14.72
N VAL A 45 -1.89 9.46 14.90
CA VAL A 45 -3.07 9.60 14.01
C VAL A 45 -2.65 9.90 12.56
N VAL A 46 -1.70 10.79 12.34
CA VAL A 46 -1.18 11.07 10.98
C VAL A 46 -0.56 9.83 10.37
N VAL A 47 0.23 9.07 11.13
CA VAL A 47 0.86 7.81 10.66
C VAL A 47 -0.20 6.77 10.29
N ILE A 48 -1.28 6.64 11.09
CA ILE A 48 -2.42 5.77 10.76
C ILE A 48 -3.02 6.16 9.41
N LEU A 49 -3.28 7.46 9.20
CA LEU A 49 -3.89 7.94 7.95
C LEU A 49 -2.99 7.66 6.75
N ILE A 50 -1.68 7.89 6.87
CA ILE A 50 -0.71 7.57 5.80
C ILE A 50 -0.71 6.07 5.50
N GLY A 51 -0.62 5.22 6.53
CA GLY A 51 -0.66 3.77 6.36
C GLY A 51 -1.94 3.31 5.66
N LEU A 52 -3.10 3.85 6.02
CA LEU A 52 -4.37 3.54 5.34
C LEU A 52 -4.36 3.97 3.87
N LEU A 53 -3.79 5.13 3.54
CA LEU A 53 -3.62 5.56 2.14
C LEU A 53 -2.73 4.59 1.36
N ASP A 54 -1.65 4.09 1.97
CA ASP A 54 -0.77 3.09 1.35
C ASP A 54 -1.42 1.72 1.18
N VAL A 55 -2.36 1.34 2.06
CA VAL A 55 -3.14 0.09 1.92
C VAL A 55 -4.17 0.19 0.79
N PHE A 56 -4.87 1.32 0.70
CA PHE A 56 -6.07 1.42 -0.14
C PHE A 56 -5.86 2.24 -1.42
N VAL A 57 -5.21 3.40 -1.32
CA VAL A 57 -5.16 4.38 -2.41
C VAL A 57 -4.00 4.11 -3.35
N ILE A 58 -2.77 4.01 -2.82
CA ILE A 58 -1.58 3.81 -3.65
C ILE A 58 -1.67 2.53 -4.51
N PRO A 59 -2.11 1.37 -4.00
CA PRO A 59 -2.17 0.15 -4.80
C PRO A 59 -3.24 0.23 -5.89
N GLN A 60 -4.35 0.95 -5.65
CA GLN A 60 -5.36 1.21 -6.66
C GLN A 60 -4.83 2.10 -7.78
N MET A 61 -4.10 3.16 -7.44
CA MET A 61 -3.46 4.02 -8.43
C MET A 61 -2.45 3.24 -9.27
N LEU A 62 -1.64 2.39 -8.63
CA LEU A 62 -0.64 1.57 -9.31
C LEU A 62 -1.29 0.51 -10.23
N ALA A 63 -2.34 -0.15 -9.75
CA ALA A 63 -3.13 -1.08 -10.54
C ALA A 63 -3.76 -0.41 -11.76
N ARG A 64 -4.32 0.81 -11.60
CA ARG A 64 -4.87 1.59 -12.72
C ARG A 64 -3.80 1.96 -13.74
N LYS A 65 -2.63 2.41 -13.28
CA LYS A 65 -1.49 2.76 -14.14
C LYS A 65 -0.96 1.55 -14.94
N TRP A 66 -1.09 0.34 -14.39
CA TRP A 66 -0.65 -0.90 -15.03
C TRP A 66 -1.73 -1.63 -15.83
N ARG A 67 -2.98 -1.12 -15.87
CA ARG A 67 -3.93 -1.56 -16.87
C ARG A 67 -3.44 -1.04 -18.21
N THR A 68 -2.98 -1.95 -19.06
CA THR A 68 -2.77 -1.67 -20.48
C THR A 68 -4.09 -1.09 -21.04
N PRO A 69 -4.06 0.00 -21.85
CA PRO A 69 -5.26 0.47 -22.51
C PRO A 69 -5.92 -0.68 -23.27
N PRO A 70 -7.27 -0.76 -23.33
CA PRO A 70 -7.91 -1.63 -24.31
C PRO A 70 -7.33 -1.26 -25.68
N ALA A 71 -6.79 -2.24 -26.42
CA ALA A 71 -6.48 -2.02 -27.83
C ALA A 71 -7.74 -1.41 -28.46
N ASP A 72 -7.60 -0.21 -29.02
CA ASP A 72 -8.64 0.32 -29.88
C ASP A 72 -8.87 -0.67 -31.02
N ARG A 73 -10.14 -0.83 -31.36
CA ARG A 73 -10.62 -1.85 -32.30
C ARG A 73 -10.17 -1.57 -33.71
#